data_AF-A0A8T5NSV8-F1
#
_entry.id   AF-A0A8T5NSV8-F1
#
_cell.length_a   1.000
_cell.length_b   1.000
_cell.length_c   1.000
_cell.angle_alpha   90.00
_cell.angle_beta   90.00
_cell.angle_gamma   90.00
#
_symmetry.space_group_name_H-M   'P 1'
#
loop_
_entity.id
_entity.type
_entity.pdbx_description
1 polymer ?
#
loop_
_entity_poly.entity_id
_entity_poly.type
_entity_poly.pdbx_seq_one_letter_code
_entity_poly.pdbx_strand_id
1 'polypeptide(L)'
;MDKFEILTILEDWNFWKKELDTGIIRNLYLEKLKNFISTNQIIAITGARRSGKSFIMKQLAKKLTDEGLDKKQILIVNFEDPRFTQLDSKLLQKIYETYLESLNPEDKPYIFLDEIQEVEDWERWDKY
;
A
#
# COMPACT_ATOMS: atom_id res chain seq x y z
N MET A 1 19.27 3.27 -3.24
CA MET A 1 18.47 2.19 -3.84
C MET A 1 18.09 2.56 -5.27
N ASP A 2 18.26 1.66 -6.23
CA ASP A 2 17.83 1.86 -7.62
C ASP A 2 16.37 1.41 -7.85
N LYS A 3 15.86 1.62 -9.08
CA LYS A 3 14.47 1.29 -9.42
C LYS A 3 14.21 -0.22 -9.47
N PHE A 4 15.21 -1.02 -9.84
CA PHE A 4 15.08 -2.47 -9.93
C PHE A 4 14.97 -3.10 -8.53
N GLU A 5 15.78 -2.61 -7.59
CA GLU A 5 15.70 -2.99 -6.18
C GLU A 5 14.32 -2.64 -5.58
N ILE A 6 13.85 -1.41 -5.81
CA ILE A 6 12.51 -0.98 -5.38
C ILE A 6 11.44 -1.91 -5.94
N LEU A 7 11.44 -2.15 -7.26
CA LEU A 7 10.43 -2.96 -7.91
C LEU A 7 10.41 -4.38 -7.34
N THR A 8 11.59 -4.97 -7.09
CA THR A 8 11.71 -6.31 -6.48
C THR A 8 11.06 -6.37 -5.10
N ILE A 9 11.26 -5.33 -4.27
CA ILE A 9 10.62 -5.24 -2.95
C ILE A 9 9.09 -5.10 -3.11
N LEU A 10 8.63 -4.23 -4.00
CA LEU A 10 7.20 -4.02 -4.23
C LEU A 10 6.51 -5.28 -4.74
N GLU A 11 7.13 -6.05 -5.65
CA GLU A 11 6.60 -7.32 -6.13
C GLU A 11 6.36 -8.33 -5.00
N ASP A 12 7.12 -8.25 -3.90
CA ASP A 12 6.94 -9.13 -2.76
C ASP A 12 5.73 -8.79 -1.88
N TRP A 13 5.34 -7.51 -1.87
CA TRP A 13 4.27 -6.97 -1.04
C TRP A 13 2.95 -6.76 -1.79
N ASN A 14 2.94 -6.96 -3.11
CA ASN A 14 1.80 -6.68 -3.96
C ASN A 14 1.22 -7.94 -4.61
N PHE A 15 -0.05 -7.87 -5.01
CA PHE A 15 -0.76 -8.98 -5.66
C PHE A 15 -0.32 -9.23 -7.12
N TRP A 16 0.60 -8.43 -7.65
CA TRP A 16 0.93 -8.34 -9.08
C TRP A 16 1.38 -9.68 -9.68
N LYS A 17 2.21 -10.43 -8.96
CA LYS A 17 2.79 -11.71 -9.42
C LYS A 17 2.40 -12.91 -8.56
N LYS A 18 1.83 -12.67 -7.38
CA LYS A 18 1.47 -13.71 -6.41
C LYS A 18 0.24 -13.31 -5.59
N GLU A 19 -0.45 -14.29 -5.03
CA GLU A 19 -1.39 -14.02 -3.95
C GLU A 19 -0.64 -13.78 -2.64
N LEU A 20 -1.17 -12.89 -1.82
CA LEU A 20 -0.63 -12.62 -0.48
C LEU A 20 -1.46 -13.34 0.56
N ASP A 21 -0.82 -13.78 1.65
CA ASP A 21 -1.56 -14.24 2.82
C ASP A 21 -2.33 -13.07 3.44
N THR A 22 -3.65 -13.23 3.51
CA THR A 22 -4.60 -12.26 4.05
C THR A 22 -5.20 -12.70 5.38
N GLY A 23 -4.81 -13.86 5.92
CA GLY A 23 -5.29 -14.37 7.21
C GLY A 23 -6.81 -14.58 7.27
N ILE A 24 -7.36 -14.51 8.48
CA ILE A 24 -8.82 -14.68 8.70
C ILE A 24 -9.54 -13.36 8.43
N ILE A 25 -10.54 -13.40 7.55
CA ILE A 25 -11.30 -12.23 7.11
C ILE A 25 -12.00 -11.54 8.28
N ARG A 26 -11.84 -10.20 8.37
CA ARG A 26 -12.46 -9.37 9.41
C ARG A 26 -13.53 -8.45 8.84
N ASN A 27 -14.66 -9.04 8.42
CA ASN A 27 -15.76 -8.36 7.70
C ASN A 27 -16.19 -7.02 8.31
N LEU A 28 -16.34 -6.91 9.63
CA LEU A 28 -16.76 -5.67 10.29
C LEU A 28 -15.86 -4.47 9.93
N TYR A 29 -14.55 -4.66 9.84
CA TYR A 29 -13.61 -3.59 9.52
C TYR A 29 -13.61 -3.27 8.03
N LEU A 30 -13.74 -4.29 7.18
CA LEU A 30 -13.81 -4.11 5.72
C LEU A 30 -15.04 -3.30 5.31
N GLU A 31 -16.21 -3.61 5.88
CA GLU A 31 -17.43 -2.85 5.59
C GLU A 31 -17.36 -1.40 6.08
N LYS A 32 -16.70 -1.16 7.22
CA LYS A 32 -16.43 0.22 7.67
C LYS A 32 -15.52 0.96 6.70
N LEU A 33 -14.41 0.34 6.27
CA LEU A 33 -13.45 0.97 5.37
C LEU A 33 -14.04 1.27 3.99
N LYS A 34 -14.91 0.38 3.47
CA LYS A 34 -15.63 0.61 2.22
C LYS A 34 -16.40 1.93 2.20
N ASN A 35 -17.05 2.28 3.30
CA ASN A 35 -17.79 3.54 3.40
C ASN A 35 -16.88 4.77 3.34
N PHE A 36 -15.61 4.65 3.72
CA PHE A 36 -14.65 5.74 3.65
C PHE A 36 -13.99 5.85 2.28
N ILE A 37 -13.80 4.74 1.56
CA ILE A 37 -13.17 4.74 0.23
C ILE A 37 -13.90 5.66 -0.75
N SER A 38 -15.24 5.70 -0.69
CA SER A 38 -16.05 6.55 -1.56
C SER A 38 -15.84 8.06 -1.35
N THR A 39 -15.20 8.45 -0.25
CA THR A 39 -14.96 9.86 0.08
C THR A 39 -13.70 10.44 -0.59
N ASN A 40 -12.86 9.60 -1.22
CA ASN A 40 -11.59 10.00 -1.83
C ASN A 40 -10.68 10.80 -0.85
N GLN A 41 -10.76 10.48 0.44
CA GLN A 41 -9.90 11.02 1.50
C GLN A 41 -8.84 9.99 1.92
N ILE A 42 -7.78 10.47 2.57
CA ILE A 42 -6.81 9.60 3.23
C ILE A 42 -7.48 8.92 4.43
N ILE A 43 -7.31 7.60 4.51
CA ILE A 43 -7.88 6.77 5.58
C ILE A 43 -6.74 6.29 6.47
N ALA A 44 -6.68 6.81 7.69
CA ALA A 44 -5.73 6.36 8.70
C ALA A 44 -6.31 5.21 9.54
N ILE A 45 -5.64 4.05 9.55
CA ILE A 45 -6.00 2.91 10.40
C ILE A 45 -5.09 2.88 11.62
N THR A 46 -5.63 3.23 12.78
CA THR A 46 -4.87 3.27 14.04
C THR A 46 -5.30 2.16 15.01
N GLY A 47 -4.43 1.84 15.98
CA GLY A 47 -4.70 0.83 17.00
C GLY A 47 -3.44 0.18 17.55
N ALA A 48 -3.60 -0.64 18.59
CA ALA A 48 -2.49 -1.27 19.31
C ALA A 48 -1.54 -2.07 18.41
N ARG A 49 -0.28 -2.20 18.81
CA ARG A 49 0.71 -3.05 18.12
C ARG A 49 0.22 -4.50 18.08
N ARG A 50 0.44 -5.19 16.96
CA ARG A 50 -0.01 -6.58 16.71
C ARG A 50 -1.53 -6.79 16.70
N SER A 51 -2.33 -5.74 16.55
CA SER A 51 -3.79 -5.86 16.40
C SER A 51 -4.25 -6.32 15.00
N GLY A 52 -3.32 -6.51 14.06
CA GLY A 52 -3.61 -6.99 12.70
C GLY A 52 -4.06 -5.90 11.71
N LYS A 53 -3.59 -4.66 11.85
CA LYS A 53 -3.91 -3.54 10.96
C LYS A 53 -3.44 -3.78 9.52
N SER A 54 -2.18 -4.19 9.35
CA SER A 54 -1.59 -4.57 8.07
C SER A 54 -2.39 -5.68 7.38
N PHE A 55 -2.92 -6.64 8.15
CA PHE A 55 -3.82 -7.67 7.61
C PHE A 55 -5.14 -7.09 7.12
N ILE A 56 -5.75 -6.14 7.84
CA ILE A 56 -6.96 -5.44 7.38
C ILE A 56 -6.68 -4.67 6.07
N MET A 57 -5.53 -4.00 5.95
CA MET A 57 -5.12 -3.30 4.71
C MET A 57 -4.99 -4.28 3.54
N LYS A 58 -4.27 -5.39 3.73
CA LYS A 58 -4.14 -6.44 2.70
C LYS A 58 -5.49 -7.07 2.33
N GLN A 59 -6.36 -7.31 3.31
CA GLN A 59 -7.71 -7.84 3.07
C GLN A 59 -8.56 -6.87 2.26
N LEU A 60 -8.45 -5.57 2.51
CA LEU A 60 -9.15 -4.55 1.75
C LEU A 60 -8.64 -4.50 0.31
N ALA A 61 -7.32 -4.49 0.11
CA ALA A 61 -6.70 -4.56 -1.21
C ALA A 61 -7.18 -5.81 -1.97
N LYS A 62 -7.16 -6.99 -1.33
CA LYS A 62 -7.69 -8.23 -1.93
C LYS A 62 -9.18 -8.10 -2.28
N LYS A 63 -9.98 -7.49 -1.42
CA LYS A 63 -11.41 -7.30 -1.69
C LYS A 63 -11.64 -6.42 -2.93
N LEU A 64 -10.85 -5.36 -3.10
CA LEU A 64 -10.91 -4.51 -4.30
C LEU A 64 -10.54 -5.29 -5.57
N THR A 65 -9.49 -6.13 -5.52
CA THR A 65 -9.13 -6.98 -6.67
C THR A 65 -10.18 -8.03 -6.97
N ASP A 66 -10.77 -8.64 -5.93
CA ASP A 66 -11.83 -9.64 -6.09
C ASP A 66 -13.13 -9.01 -6.65
N GLU A 67 -13.31 -7.69 -6.48
CA GLU A 67 -14.41 -6.89 -7.04
C GLU A 67 -14.13 -6.37 -8.47
N GLY A 68 -12.99 -6.75 -9.05
CA GLY A 68 -12.67 -6.50 -10.46
C GLY A 68 -11.68 -5.36 -10.71
N LEU A 69 -11.13 -4.74 -9.66
CA LEU A 69 -10.06 -3.74 -9.82
C LEU A 69 -8.78 -4.44 -10.33
N ASP A 70 -8.11 -3.85 -11.32
CA ASP A 70 -6.83 -4.40 -11.79
C ASP A 70 -5.82 -4.35 -10.64
N LYS A 71 -5.12 -5.47 -10.42
CA LYS A 71 -4.02 -5.58 -9.44
C LYS A 71 -2.96 -4.52 -9.65
N LYS A 72 -2.74 -4.07 -10.89
CA LYS A 72 -1.82 -2.98 -11.22
C LYS A 72 -2.25 -1.64 -10.62
N GLN A 73 -3.54 -1.42 -10.36
CA GLN A 73 -4.05 -0.21 -9.71
C GLN A 73 -3.90 -0.24 -8.19
N ILE A 74 -3.34 -1.30 -7.62
CA ILE A 74 -3.07 -1.39 -6.18
C ILE A 74 -1.56 -1.34 -5.96
N LEU A 75 -1.14 -0.41 -5.09
CA LEU A 75 0.21 -0.32 -4.57
C LEU A 75 0.18 -0.48 -3.05
N ILE A 76 0.86 -1.50 -2.55
CA ILE A 76 1.11 -1.74 -1.13
C ILE A 76 2.61 -1.53 -0.87
N VAL A 77 2.93 -0.70 0.11
CA VAL A 77 4.29 -0.42 0.56
C VAL A 77 4.36 -0.69 2.05
N ASN A 78 5.30 -1.54 2.47
CA ASN A 78 5.58 -1.78 3.88
C ASN A 78 6.96 -1.22 4.24
N PHE A 79 7.00 -0.14 5.03
CA PHE A 79 8.24 0.53 5.39
C PHE A 79 9.05 -0.20 6.48
N GLU A 80 8.51 -1.26 7.11
CA GLU A 80 9.29 -2.16 7.97
C GLU A 80 10.14 -3.16 7.15
N ASP A 81 10.03 -3.21 5.82
CA ASP A 81 10.88 -4.09 5.01
C ASP A 81 12.35 -3.65 5.11
N PRO A 82 13.26 -4.50 5.64
CA PRO A 82 14.63 -4.12 5.93
C PRO A 82 15.48 -3.81 4.69
N ARG A 83 14.97 -4.13 3.49
CA ARG A 83 15.62 -3.78 2.22
C ARG A 83 15.48 -2.30 1.90
N PHE A 84 14.44 -1.63 2.41
CA PHE A 84 14.36 -0.18 2.31
C PHE A 84 15.45 0.44 3.19
N THR A 85 16.25 1.31 2.58
CA THR A 85 17.34 2.03 3.25
C THR A 85 17.07 3.52 3.14
N GLN A 86 17.31 4.27 4.23
CA GLN A 86 17.05 5.72 4.30
C GLN A 86 15.59 6.07 3.94
N LEU A 87 14.70 5.80 4.89
CA LEU A 87 13.27 6.09 4.76
C LEU A 87 13.03 7.60 4.85
N ASP A 88 13.02 8.28 3.70
CA ASP A 88 12.71 9.69 3.59
C ASP A 88 11.67 9.96 2.48
N SER A 89 11.18 11.19 2.41
CA SER A 89 10.21 11.61 1.39
C SER A 89 10.73 11.43 -0.05
N LYS A 90 12.05 11.39 -0.27
CA LYS A 90 12.64 11.18 -1.62
C LYS A 90 12.55 9.72 -2.01
N LEU A 91 12.79 8.80 -1.09
CA LEU A 91 12.57 7.37 -1.32
C LEU A 91 11.08 7.11 -1.57
N LEU A 92 10.17 7.71 -0.81
CA LEU A 92 8.73 7.60 -1.02
C LEU A 92 8.34 8.04 -2.45
N GLN A 93 8.82 9.21 -2.89
CA GLN A 93 8.61 9.69 -4.25
C GLN A 93 9.18 8.72 -5.29
N LYS A 94 10.38 8.19 -5.06
CA LYS A 94 11.02 7.23 -5.97
C LYS A 94 10.26 5.91 -6.05
N ILE A 95 9.69 5.43 -4.95
CA ILE A 95 8.82 4.25 -4.90
C ILE A 95 7.60 4.47 -5.80
N TYR A 96 6.95 5.62 -5.65
CA TYR A 96 5.78 5.97 -6.44
C TYR A 96 6.09 6.07 -7.94
N GLU A 97 7.16 6.76 -8.31
CA GLU A 97 7.62 6.86 -9.72
C GLU A 97 7.97 5.49 -10.31
N THR A 98 8.66 4.64 -9.54
CA THR A 98 9.03 3.29 -9.97
C THR A 98 7.78 2.44 -10.25
N TYR A 99 6.78 2.54 -9.38
CA TYR A 99 5.50 1.89 -9.56
C TYR A 99 4.79 2.35 -10.85
N LEU A 100 4.67 3.67 -11.05
CA LEU A 100 4.01 4.23 -12.24
C LEU A 100 4.71 3.81 -13.54
N GLU A 101 6.03 3.89 -13.59
CA GLU A 101 6.79 3.52 -14.79
C GLU A 101 6.73 2.02 -15.10
N SER A 102 6.74 1.17 -14.05
CA SER A 102 6.80 -0.28 -14.24
C SER A 102 5.44 -0.88 -14.57
N LEU A 103 4.38 -0.39 -13.92
CA LEU A 103 3.04 -0.98 -14.03
C LEU A 103 2.11 -0.21 -14.95
N ASN A 104 2.33 1.11 -15.11
CA ASN A 104 1.53 2.01 -15.92
C ASN A 104 0.01 1.78 -15.75
N PRO A 105 -0.53 1.97 -14.53
CA PRO A 105 -1.96 1.77 -14.28
C PRO A 105 -2.79 2.75 -15.13
N GLU A 106 -3.90 2.25 -15.71
CA GLU A 106 -4.76 3.06 -16.59
C GLU A 106 -5.53 4.16 -15.83
N ASP A 107 -5.85 3.88 -14.57
CA ASP A 107 -6.71 4.69 -13.71
C ASP A 107 -5.99 5.05 -12.40
N LYS A 108 -6.58 5.98 -11.62
CA LYS A 108 -6.03 6.41 -10.33
C LYS A 108 -5.84 5.19 -9.39
N PRO A 109 -4.63 4.98 -8.86
CA PRO A 109 -4.34 3.82 -8.03
C PRO A 109 -4.81 3.99 -6.58
N TYR A 110 -5.06 2.86 -5.93
CA TYR A 110 -5.20 2.75 -4.48
C TYR A 110 -3.84 2.48 -3.85
N ILE A 111 -3.38 3.39 -2.99
CA ILE A 111 -2.07 3.30 -2.35
C ILE A 111 -2.26 2.98 -0.87
N PHE A 112 -1.64 1.89 -0.43
CA PHE A 112 -1.65 1.39 0.93
C PHE A 112 -0.24 1.54 1.50
N LEU A 113 -0.09 2.42 2.50
CA LEU A 113 1.19 2.75 3.14
C LEU A 113 1.19 2.17 4.57
N ASP A 114 1.92 1.09 4.78
CA ASP A 114 2.04 0.46 6.09
C ASP A 114 3.30 0.97 6.82
N GLU A 115 3.13 1.34 8.09
CA GLU A 115 4.18 1.93 8.94
C GLU A 115 4.80 3.23 8.33
N ILE A 116 3.98 4.07 7.68
CA ILE A 116 4.39 5.33 7.03
C ILE A 116 5.12 6.31 7.96
N GLN A 117 4.87 6.25 9.27
CA GLN A 117 5.55 7.10 10.24
C GLN A 117 7.06 6.84 10.36
N GLU A 118 7.55 5.70 9.83
CA GLU A 118 8.98 5.41 9.74
C GLU A 118 9.68 6.21 8.63
N VAL A 119 8.92 6.87 7.74
CA VAL A 119 9.44 7.70 6.66
C VAL A 119 9.59 9.15 7.14
N GLU A 120 10.81 9.67 7.16
CA GLU A 120 11.06 11.07 7.51
C GLU A 120 10.44 12.03 6.48
N ASP A 121 9.85 13.13 6.96
CA ASP A 121 9.20 14.18 6.15
C ASP A 121 8.07 13.65 5.23
N TRP A 122 7.44 12.51 5.56
CA TRP A 122 6.40 11.89 4.73
C TRP A 122 5.19 12.81 4.50
N GLU A 123 4.88 13.70 5.44
CA GLU A 123 3.75 14.64 5.35
C GLU A 123 3.91 15.66 4.20
N ARG A 124 5.14 15.85 3.69
CA ARG A 124 5.37 16.70 2.52
C ARG A 124 4.88 16.05 1.22
N TRP A 125 4.68 14.74 1.24
CA TRP A 125 4.18 13.96 0.11
C TRP A 125 2.66 14.05 -0.03
N ASP A 126 1.93 14.44 1.03
CA ASP A 126 0.46 14.59 1.09
C ASP A 126 -0.14 15.66 0.12
N LYS A 127 0.71 16.31 -0.68
CA LYS A 127 0.30 17.31 -1.67
C LYS A 127 0.13 16.75 -3.09
N TYR A 128 0.26 15.44 -3.27
CA TYR A 128 0.12 14.72 -4.54
C TYR A 128 -0.91 13.60 -4.42
#